data_AF-A0A925D8A0-F1
#
_entry.id   AF-A0A925D8A0-F1
#
_cell.length_a   1.000
_cell.length_b   1.000
_cell.length_c   1.000
_cell.angle_alpha   90.00
_cell.angle_beta   90.00
_cell.angle_gamma   90.00
#
_symmetry.space_group_name_H-M   'P 1'
#
loop_
_entity.id
_entity.type
_entity.pdbx_description
1 polymer ?
#
loop_
_entity_poly.entity_id
_entity_poly.type
_entity_poly.pdbx_seq_one_letter_code
_entity_poly.pdbx_strand_id
1 'polypeptide(L)'
;MASSFKPPGVERLTDIDVADCEYNAEAVEIEGLVSAKSQGGWPRTDDYEIHCFSVVAWRRVGGRLIQQELTILRPVPPQFDYWSDYPAYSVHRLHLLLSQDEKRAIVAGPSQVIDDDSELLAIAGELQKPVVISTSQFGDLTLDRRLDRFEGEPNWNGIPVYITFEKAVFY
;
A
#
# COMPACT_ATOMS: atom_id res chain seq x y z
N MET A 1 -10.24 1.43 13.79
CA MET A 1 -10.87 0.40 12.92
C MET A 1 -11.52 1.13 11.77
N ALA A 2 -11.17 0.76 10.54
CA ALA A 2 -11.82 1.31 9.36
C ALA A 2 -13.17 0.61 9.15
N SER A 3 -14.26 1.37 9.17
CA SER A 3 -15.61 0.87 8.88
C SER A 3 -15.82 0.70 7.37
N SER A 4 -16.69 -0.26 6.99
CA SER A 4 -17.14 -0.38 5.61
C SER A 4 -18.05 0.80 5.24
N PHE A 5 -17.87 1.32 4.03
CA PHE A 5 -18.72 2.34 3.43
C PHE A 5 -19.31 1.75 2.15
N LYS A 6 -20.63 1.89 1.97
CA LYS A 6 -21.31 1.46 0.75
C LYS A 6 -21.54 2.69 -0.13
N PRO A 7 -20.79 2.85 -1.24
CA PRO A 7 -20.97 3.99 -2.12
C PRO A 7 -22.39 3.99 -2.73
N PRO A 8 -23.06 5.15 -2.81
CA PRO A 8 -24.39 5.24 -3.40
C PRO A 8 -24.34 4.99 -4.92
N GLY A 9 -25.43 4.43 -5.46
CA GLY A 9 -25.55 4.16 -6.90
C GLY A 9 -24.67 3.02 -7.43
N VAL A 10 -23.92 2.33 -6.56
CA VAL A 10 -23.09 1.19 -6.93
C VAL A 10 -23.87 -0.11 -6.66
N GLU A 11 -24.15 -0.87 -7.72
CA GLU A 11 -24.85 -2.16 -7.62
C GLU A 11 -23.90 -3.27 -7.15
N ARG A 12 -22.69 -3.33 -7.74
CA ARG A 12 -21.66 -4.30 -7.38
C ARG A 12 -20.42 -3.56 -6.92
N LEU A 13 -19.78 -4.07 -5.86
CA LEU A 13 -18.56 -3.48 -5.33
C LEU A 13 -17.45 -3.35 -6.39
N THR A 14 -17.41 -4.27 -7.36
CA THR A 14 -16.48 -4.25 -8.50
C THR A 14 -16.62 -3.03 -9.41
N ASP A 15 -17.80 -2.39 -9.44
CA ASP A 15 -18.06 -1.27 -10.36
C ASP A 15 -17.29 0.02 -9.97
N ILE A 16 -16.65 0.03 -8.80
CA ILE A 16 -15.80 1.14 -8.36
C ILE A 16 -14.41 1.10 -9.01
N ASP A 17 -13.94 -0.07 -9.44
CA ASP A 17 -12.68 -0.20 -10.14
C ASP A 17 -12.90 0.06 -11.65
N VAL A 18 -12.04 0.90 -12.21
CA VAL A 18 -12.05 1.23 -13.65
C VAL A 18 -11.04 0.39 -14.43
N ALA A 19 -10.20 -0.39 -13.74
CA ALA A 19 -9.29 -1.32 -14.37
C ALA A 19 -10.07 -2.46 -15.05
N ASP A 20 -9.56 -2.90 -16.20
CA ASP A 20 -10.07 -4.06 -16.92
C ASP A 20 -9.54 -5.35 -16.25
N CYS A 21 -10.16 -5.73 -15.14
CA CYS A 21 -9.86 -6.97 -14.45
C CYS A 21 -11.12 -7.67 -13.92
N GLU A 22 -11.04 -8.99 -13.81
CA GLU A 22 -12.11 -9.79 -13.24
C GLU A 22 -11.88 -10.06 -11.76
N TYR A 23 -12.96 -10.08 -10.99
CA TYR A 23 -12.94 -10.37 -9.56
C TYR A 23 -13.51 -11.75 -9.25
N ASN A 24 -13.03 -12.34 -8.17
CA ASN A 24 -13.65 -13.52 -7.58
C ASN A 24 -15.08 -13.19 -7.12
N ALA A 25 -15.95 -14.19 -7.11
CA ALA A 25 -17.35 -14.00 -6.72
C ALA A 25 -17.54 -13.75 -5.22
N GLU A 26 -16.63 -14.27 -4.40
CA GLU A 26 -16.71 -14.22 -2.93
C GLU A 26 -15.56 -13.39 -2.36
N ALA A 27 -15.89 -12.61 -1.32
CA ALA A 27 -14.90 -11.92 -0.54
C ALA A 27 -14.19 -12.90 0.41
N VAL A 28 -12.93 -12.62 0.70
CA VAL A 28 -12.05 -13.45 1.53
C VAL A 28 -11.40 -12.60 2.61
N GLU A 29 -11.00 -13.24 3.70
CA GLU A 29 -10.15 -12.60 4.70
C GLU A 29 -8.67 -12.83 4.38
N ILE A 30 -7.90 -11.75 4.43
CA ILE A 30 -6.44 -11.79 4.32
C ILE A 30 -5.80 -11.09 5.52
N GLU A 31 -4.56 -11.46 5.81
CA GLU A 31 -3.62 -10.72 6.64
C GLU A 31 -2.60 -10.06 5.71
N GLY A 32 -2.37 -8.77 5.84
CA GLY A 32 -1.52 -8.01 4.93
C GLY A 32 -0.69 -6.93 5.63
N LEU A 33 0.56 -6.79 5.22
CA LEU A 33 1.48 -5.75 5.65
C LEU A 33 1.36 -4.52 4.75
N VAL A 34 0.89 -3.41 5.30
CA VAL A 34 0.70 -2.15 4.57
C VAL A 34 2.03 -1.61 4.08
N SER A 35 2.06 -1.28 2.79
CA SER A 35 3.22 -0.69 2.12
C SER A 35 3.54 0.69 2.69
N ALA A 36 4.82 1.04 2.69
CA ALA A 36 5.22 2.44 2.84
C ALA A 36 4.97 3.26 1.58
N LYS A 37 4.78 2.61 0.43
CA LYS A 37 4.50 3.28 -0.83
C LYS A 37 3.14 3.97 -0.78
N SER A 38 3.09 5.07 -1.53
CA SER A 38 1.93 5.93 -1.82
C SER A 38 0.58 5.34 -1.43
N GLN A 39 -0.03 5.96 -0.43
CA GLN A 39 -1.48 5.98 -0.31
C GLN A 39 -1.99 7.19 -1.08
N GLY A 40 -3.17 7.06 -1.66
CA GLY A 40 -3.77 8.15 -2.43
C GLY A 40 -5.27 8.01 -2.46
N GLY A 41 -5.92 9.02 -3.02
CA GLY A 41 -7.32 8.89 -3.36
C GLY A 41 -7.70 9.80 -4.50
N TRP A 42 -8.81 9.48 -5.12
CA TRP A 42 -9.38 10.29 -6.18
C TRP A 42 -10.91 10.33 -6.05
N PRO A 43 -11.54 11.46 -6.38
CA PRO A 43 -12.99 11.52 -6.48
C PRO A 43 -13.46 10.61 -7.60
N ARG A 44 -14.47 9.78 -7.30
CA ARG A 44 -15.12 8.93 -8.29
C ARG A 44 -16.43 9.55 -8.76
N THR A 45 -17.20 10.09 -7.81
CA THR A 45 -18.37 10.94 -8.03
C THR A 45 -18.38 12.03 -6.95
N ASP A 46 -19.39 12.91 -6.95
CA ASP A 46 -19.59 13.88 -5.86
C ASP A 46 -19.94 13.21 -4.52
N ASP A 47 -20.34 11.94 -4.54
CA ASP A 47 -20.83 11.21 -3.38
C ASP A 47 -19.78 10.30 -2.73
N TYR A 48 -18.66 10.03 -3.39
CA TYR A 48 -17.57 9.23 -2.81
C TYR A 48 -16.23 9.39 -3.53
N GLU A 49 -15.18 9.11 -2.77
CA GLU A 49 -13.80 9.00 -3.23
C GLU A 49 -13.35 7.54 -3.16
N ILE A 50 -12.30 7.21 -3.92
CA ILE A 50 -11.61 5.93 -3.83
C ILE A 50 -10.29 6.16 -3.14
N HIS A 51 -10.17 5.67 -1.91
CA HIS A 51 -8.89 5.51 -1.24
C HIS A 51 -8.17 4.29 -1.83
N CYS A 52 -6.91 4.46 -2.16
CA CYS A 52 -6.04 3.44 -2.72
C CYS A 52 -4.78 3.33 -1.89
N PHE A 53 -4.42 2.11 -1.53
CA PHE A 53 -3.19 1.77 -0.83
C PHE A 53 -2.73 0.38 -1.29
N SER A 54 -1.56 -0.07 -0.86
CA SER A 54 -1.11 -1.42 -1.17
C SER A 54 -0.58 -2.14 0.06
N VAL A 55 -0.60 -3.47 0.01
CA VAL A 55 0.14 -4.34 0.93
C VAL A 55 1.30 -4.98 0.17
N VAL A 56 2.48 -5.07 0.80
CA VAL A 56 3.70 -5.59 0.17
C VAL A 56 3.89 -7.10 0.36
N ALA A 57 3.24 -7.64 1.38
CA ALA A 57 3.18 -9.06 1.67
C ALA A 57 1.83 -9.37 2.30
N TRP A 58 1.25 -10.51 1.95
CA TRP A 58 -0.08 -10.88 2.42
C TRP A 58 -0.32 -12.38 2.32
N ARG A 59 -1.34 -12.87 3.01
CA ARG A 59 -1.84 -14.24 2.90
C ARG A 59 -3.34 -14.28 3.16
N ARG A 60 -4.03 -15.25 2.56
CA ARG A 60 -5.33 -15.68 3.10
C ARG A 60 -5.11 -16.20 4.52
N VAL A 61 -6.08 -16.01 5.43
CA VAL A 61 -5.96 -16.50 6.82
C VAL A 61 -5.63 -18.00 6.83
N GLY A 62 -4.54 -18.39 7.50
CA GLY A 62 -4.04 -19.77 7.55
C GLY A 62 -3.37 -20.27 6.26
N GLY A 63 -3.26 -19.43 5.23
CA GLY A 63 -2.60 -19.73 3.97
C GLY A 63 -1.09 -19.46 3.99
N ARG A 64 -0.44 -19.73 2.85
CA ARG A 64 0.97 -19.38 2.65
C ARG A 64 1.16 -17.87 2.48
N LEU A 65 2.29 -17.37 2.96
CA LEU A 65 2.69 -15.99 2.72
C LEU A 65 3.05 -15.75 1.25
N ILE A 66 2.56 -14.63 0.71
CA ILE A 66 2.83 -14.13 -0.64
C ILE A 66 3.55 -12.78 -0.48
N GLN A 67 4.78 -12.67 -0.99
CA GLN A 67 5.54 -11.41 -1.01
C GLN A 67 5.41 -10.73 -2.37
N GLN A 68 4.19 -10.32 -2.68
CA GLN A 68 3.84 -9.59 -3.89
C GLN A 68 2.95 -8.42 -3.50
N GLU A 69 3.15 -7.28 -4.17
CA GLU A 69 2.31 -6.12 -3.96
C GLU A 69 0.87 -6.39 -4.41
N LEU A 70 -0.09 -6.07 -3.55
CA LEU A 70 -1.53 -6.12 -3.83
C LEU A 70 -2.10 -4.71 -3.66
N THR A 71 -2.64 -4.15 -4.74
CA THR A 71 -3.31 -2.85 -4.70
C THR A 71 -4.71 -3.02 -4.13
N ILE A 72 -5.09 -2.20 -3.16
CA ILE A 72 -6.37 -2.26 -2.46
C ILE A 72 -7.13 -0.96 -2.68
N LEU A 73 -8.35 -1.07 -3.17
CA LEU A 73 -9.30 0.03 -3.32
C LEU A 73 -10.31 -0.01 -2.19
N ARG A 74 -10.63 1.16 -1.65
CA ARG A 74 -11.63 1.34 -0.61
C ARG A 74 -12.49 2.56 -0.95
N PRO A 75 -13.79 2.39 -1.22
CA PRO A 75 -14.67 3.53 -1.34
C PRO A 75 -14.80 4.20 0.04
N VAL A 76 -14.72 5.52 0.07
CA VAL A 76 -14.83 6.34 1.28
C VAL A 76 -15.73 7.55 1.01
N PRO A 77 -16.39 8.11 2.05
CA PRO A 77 -17.13 9.36 1.89
C PRO A 77 -16.23 10.48 1.32
N PRO A 78 -16.80 11.49 0.65
CA PRO A 78 -16.06 12.66 0.22
C PRO A 78 -15.39 13.34 1.41
N GLN A 79 -14.17 13.85 1.22
CA GLN A 79 -13.40 14.55 2.26
C GLN A 79 -13.11 13.71 3.51
N PHE A 80 -13.21 12.38 3.42
CA PHE A 80 -12.87 11.49 4.52
C PHE A 80 -11.36 11.43 4.72
N ASP A 81 -10.89 11.64 5.95
CA ASP A 81 -9.47 11.52 6.28
C ASP A 81 -9.07 10.05 6.48
N TYR A 82 -8.67 9.39 5.39
CA TYR A 82 -8.24 7.99 5.38
C TYR A 82 -6.76 7.78 5.69
N TRP A 83 -5.96 8.85 5.86
CA TRP A 83 -4.49 8.74 5.95
C TRP A 83 -4.01 7.98 7.19
N SER A 84 -4.79 7.98 8.26
CA SER A 84 -4.48 7.27 9.51
C SER A 84 -5.00 5.83 9.57
N ASP A 85 -5.87 5.42 8.64
CA ASP A 85 -6.56 4.14 8.74
C ASP A 85 -5.65 2.94 8.46
N TYR A 86 -4.63 3.14 7.62
CA TYR A 86 -3.69 2.10 7.22
C TYR A 86 -2.25 2.64 7.30
N PRO A 87 -1.67 2.80 8.50
CA PRO A 87 -0.30 3.31 8.63
C PRO A 87 0.73 2.46 7.87
N ALA A 88 1.81 3.08 7.38
CA ALA A 88 2.89 2.31 6.76
C ALA A 88 3.45 1.25 7.74
N TYR A 89 3.70 0.04 7.23
CA TYR A 89 4.22 -1.10 7.98
C TYR A 89 3.31 -1.66 9.08
N SER A 90 2.04 -1.25 9.17
CA SER A 90 1.08 -1.93 10.03
C SER A 90 0.60 -3.24 9.38
N VAL A 91 0.26 -4.22 10.21
CA VAL A 91 -0.35 -5.47 9.76
C VAL A 91 -1.86 -5.38 9.99
N HIS A 92 -2.63 -5.70 8.96
CA HIS A 92 -4.08 -5.64 9.00
C HIS A 92 -4.70 -6.97 8.59
N ARG A 93 -5.77 -7.36 9.29
CA ARG A 93 -6.75 -8.32 8.78
C ARG A 93 -7.82 -7.56 7.99
N LEU A 94 -8.01 -7.96 6.74
CA LEU A 94 -8.80 -7.27 5.73
C LEU A 94 -9.81 -8.23 5.10
N HIS A 95 -11.07 -7.81 5.00
CA HIS A 95 -12.09 -8.52 4.23
C HIS A 95 -12.19 -7.93 2.83
N LEU A 96 -11.74 -8.67 1.81
CA LEU A 96 -11.49 -8.16 0.47
C LEU A 96 -12.14 -9.01 -0.62
N LEU A 97 -12.59 -8.36 -1.69
CA LEU A 97 -12.86 -9.00 -2.98
C LEU A 97 -11.58 -8.97 -3.82
N LEU A 98 -10.94 -10.11 -4.06
CA LEU A 98 -9.69 -10.21 -4.83
C LEU A 98 -9.96 -10.29 -6.33
N SER A 99 -9.13 -9.64 -7.14
CA SER A 99 -9.05 -9.91 -8.57
C SER A 99 -8.57 -11.34 -8.84
N GLN A 100 -8.94 -11.92 -9.98
CA GLN A 100 -8.53 -13.28 -10.35
C GLN A 100 -7.01 -13.42 -10.52
N ASP A 101 -6.32 -12.35 -10.90
CA ASP A 101 -4.86 -12.31 -11.01
C ASP A 101 -4.15 -11.98 -9.70
N GLU A 102 -4.91 -11.75 -8.62
CA GLU A 102 -4.44 -11.43 -7.27
C GLU A 102 -3.48 -10.22 -7.21
N LYS A 103 -3.64 -9.25 -8.14
CA LYS A 103 -2.89 -7.99 -8.14
C LYS A 103 -3.69 -6.81 -7.59
N ARG A 104 -5.02 -6.96 -7.53
CA ARG A 104 -5.95 -5.92 -7.08
C ARG A 104 -6.98 -6.49 -6.13
N ALA A 105 -7.51 -5.64 -5.26
CA ALA A 105 -8.54 -6.00 -4.31
C ALA A 105 -9.43 -4.81 -4.00
N ILE A 106 -10.65 -5.09 -3.53
CA ILE A 106 -11.57 -4.08 -3.05
C ILE A 106 -12.02 -4.42 -1.62
N VAL A 107 -12.00 -3.44 -0.72
CA VAL A 107 -12.47 -3.61 0.66
C VAL A 107 -13.97 -3.93 0.67
N ALA A 108 -14.31 -5.13 1.13
CA ALA A 108 -15.68 -5.64 1.19
C ALA A 108 -16.28 -5.57 2.61
N GLY A 109 -15.46 -5.30 3.63
CA GLY A 109 -15.90 -5.30 5.02
C GLY A 109 -14.99 -4.49 5.95
N PRO A 110 -15.25 -4.53 7.26
CA PRO A 110 -14.39 -3.87 8.24
C PRO A 110 -12.98 -4.47 8.21
N SER A 111 -12.00 -3.66 8.65
CA SER A 111 -10.62 -4.12 8.83
C SER A 111 -10.12 -3.88 10.24
N GLN A 112 -9.21 -4.74 10.68
CA GLN A 112 -8.62 -4.72 12.01
C GLN A 112 -7.09 -4.67 11.92
N VAL A 113 -6.45 -3.84 12.74
CA VAL A 113 -5.00 -3.91 12.98
C VAL A 113 -4.72 -5.12 13.86
N ILE A 114 -3.73 -5.92 13.48
CA ILE A 114 -3.28 -7.09 14.26
C ILE A 114 -1.78 -6.97 14.55
N ASP A 115 -1.34 -7.56 15.66
CA ASP A 115 0.03 -7.46 16.19
C ASP A 115 0.61 -8.82 16.62
N ASP A 116 -0.04 -9.92 16.23
CA ASP A 116 0.32 -11.30 16.58
C ASP A 116 0.92 -12.09 15.41
N ASP A 117 0.92 -11.55 14.18
CA ASP A 117 1.50 -12.19 13.01
C ASP A 117 3.02 -11.99 12.92
N SER A 118 3.76 -12.88 13.60
CA SER A 118 5.23 -12.81 13.69
C SER A 118 5.96 -12.77 12.33
N GLU A 119 5.42 -13.39 11.28
CA GLU A 119 6.08 -13.44 9.97
C GLU A 119 5.94 -12.11 9.23
N LEU A 120 4.73 -11.53 9.20
CA LEU A 120 4.50 -10.20 8.63
C LEU A 120 5.21 -9.11 9.44
N LEU A 121 5.25 -9.23 10.77
CA LEU A 121 5.99 -8.31 11.64
C LEU A 121 7.50 -8.39 11.42
N ALA A 122 8.05 -9.58 11.15
CA ALA A 122 9.46 -9.71 10.79
C ALA A 122 9.77 -8.97 9.47
N ILE A 123 8.91 -9.11 8.45
CA ILE A 123 9.05 -8.37 7.19
C ILE A 123 8.93 -6.86 7.41
N ALA A 124 7.99 -6.42 8.23
CA ALA A 124 7.85 -5.03 8.62
C ALA A 124 9.14 -4.48 9.24
N GLY A 125 9.74 -5.24 10.16
CA GLY A 125 11.02 -4.90 10.79
C GLY A 125 12.17 -4.79 9.79
N GLU A 126 12.28 -5.73 8.85
CA GLU A 126 13.29 -5.67 7.79
C GLU A 126 13.09 -4.47 6.85
N LEU A 127 11.84 -4.18 6.46
CA LEU A 127 11.52 -3.05 5.59
C LEU A 127 11.75 -1.69 6.26
N GLN A 128 11.71 -1.60 7.59
CA GLN A 128 12.01 -0.38 8.32
C GLN A 128 13.51 -0.09 8.43
N LYS A 129 14.39 -1.07 8.19
CA LYS A 129 15.84 -0.84 8.20
C LYS A 129 16.23 0.13 7.08
N PRO A 130 17.01 1.19 7.35
CA PRO A 130 17.52 2.07 6.30
C PRO A 130 18.31 1.29 5.26
N VAL A 131 18.05 1.53 3.98
CA VAL A 131 18.88 1.02 2.89
C VAL A 131 19.73 2.19 2.43
N VAL A 132 21.03 2.09 2.65
CA VAL A 132 22.00 3.13 2.32
C VAL A 132 22.91 2.61 1.22
N ILE A 133 23.11 3.43 0.18
CA ILE A 133 24.15 3.21 -0.83
C ILE A 133 25.22 4.28 -0.67
N SER A 134 26.48 3.87 -0.64
CA SER A 134 27.61 4.80 -0.59
C SER A 134 28.17 5.00 -2.00
N THR A 135 28.28 6.25 -2.41
CA THR A 135 28.80 6.65 -3.71
C THR A 135 30.07 7.49 -3.55
N SER A 136 31.01 7.36 -4.48
CA SER A 136 32.25 8.16 -4.44
C SER A 136 32.01 9.65 -4.68
N GLN A 137 30.97 10.00 -5.45
CA GLN A 137 30.67 11.38 -5.84
C GLN A 137 29.74 12.08 -4.86
N PHE A 138 28.79 11.35 -4.27
CA PHE A 138 27.69 11.94 -3.50
C PHE A 138 27.59 11.43 -2.06
N GLY A 139 28.52 10.57 -1.62
CA GLY A 139 28.48 9.98 -0.28
C GLY A 139 27.30 9.03 -0.12
N ASP A 140 26.78 8.98 1.10
CA ASP A 140 25.69 8.09 1.49
C ASP A 140 24.32 8.62 1.05
N LEU A 141 23.57 7.78 0.36
CA LEU A 141 22.20 8.04 -0.07
C LEU A 141 21.29 7.01 0.59
N THR A 142 20.19 7.47 1.17
CA THR A 142 19.22 6.61 1.86
C THR A 142 17.97 6.43 1.01
N LEU A 143 17.48 5.19 0.91
CA LEU A 143 16.24 4.89 0.19
C LEU A 143 15.02 5.46 0.94
N ASP A 144 14.33 6.41 0.33
CA ASP A 144 12.94 6.72 0.67
C ASP A 144 12.01 5.68 0.02
N ARG A 145 11.50 4.76 0.82
CA ARG A 145 10.58 3.70 0.37
C ARG A 145 9.18 4.19 0.00
N ARG A 146 8.82 5.41 0.40
CA ARG A 146 7.53 6.02 0.03
C ARG A 146 7.53 6.41 -1.44
N LEU A 147 8.67 6.93 -1.89
CA LEU A 147 8.89 7.45 -3.25
C LEU A 147 9.73 6.50 -4.11
N ASP A 148 10.20 5.38 -3.55
CA ASP A 148 11.08 4.39 -4.17
C ASP A 148 12.33 5.01 -4.82
N ARG A 149 12.93 5.99 -4.15
CA ARG A 149 14.11 6.73 -4.63
C ARG A 149 15.16 6.89 -3.54
N PHE A 150 16.42 6.92 -3.93
CA PHE A 150 17.51 7.24 -3.02
C PHE A 150 17.67 8.74 -2.90
N GLU A 151 17.88 9.23 -1.68
CA GLU A 151 18.02 10.65 -1.38
C GLU A 151 19.26 10.91 -0.53
N GLY A 152 19.87 12.08 -0.70
CA GLY A 152 20.97 12.54 0.15
C GLY A 152 21.29 14.00 -0.05
N GLU A 153 22.13 14.54 0.83
CA GLU A 153 22.55 15.94 0.84
C GLU A 153 24.08 16.08 0.84
N PRO A 154 24.77 15.70 -0.25
CA PRO A 154 26.21 15.91 -0.35
C PRO A 154 26.58 17.38 -0.35
N ASN A 155 27.78 17.67 0.13
CA ASN A 155 28.40 18.98 0.01
C ASN A 155 29.04 19.15 -1.37
N TRP A 156 28.49 20.03 -2.18
CA TRP A 156 29.05 20.46 -3.46
C TRP A 156 29.65 21.86 -3.29
N ASN A 157 30.98 21.99 -3.43
CA ASN A 157 31.71 23.26 -3.24
C ASN A 157 31.39 23.97 -1.91
N GLY A 158 31.20 23.18 -0.83
CA GLY A 158 30.87 23.70 0.50
C GLY A 158 29.39 24.06 0.69
N ILE A 159 28.52 23.77 -0.28
CA ILE A 159 27.08 23.98 -0.20
C ILE A 159 26.38 22.61 -0.18
N PRO A 160 25.49 22.32 0.78
CA PRO A 160 24.70 21.11 0.76
C PRO A 160 23.70 21.18 -0.41
N VAL A 161 23.70 20.16 -1.25
CA VAL A 161 22.78 20.04 -2.40
C VAL A 161 21.95 18.78 -2.21
N TYR A 162 20.63 18.94 -2.19
CA TYR A 162 19.71 17.81 -2.17
C TYR A 162 19.68 17.12 -3.53
N ILE A 163 19.90 15.81 -3.54
CA ILE A 163 19.88 15.00 -4.76
C ILE A 163 19.01 13.76 -4.57
N THR A 164 18.44 13.30 -5.68
CA THR A 164 17.62 12.09 -5.73
C THR A 164 18.00 11.21 -6.91
N PHE A 165 18.02 9.90 -6.71
CA PHE A 165 18.21 8.90 -7.77
C PHE A 165 17.02 7.96 -7.82
N GLU A 166 16.48 7.78 -9.02
CA GLU A 166 15.51 6.72 -9.26
C GLU A 166 16.22 5.36 -9.32
N LYS A 167 15.54 4.33 -8.79
CA LYS A 167 16.01 2.96 -8.95
C LYS A 167 15.85 2.55 -10.41
N ALA A 168 16.95 2.19 -11.07
CA ALA A 168 16.88 1.66 -12.43
C ALA A 168 16.05 0.37 -12.45
N VAL A 169 14.94 0.36 -13.20
CA VAL A 169 14.13 -0.83 -13.46
C VAL A 169 14.72 -1.51 -14.70
N PHE A 170 15.44 -2.61 -14.50
CA PHE A 170 15.87 -3.46 -15.61
C PHE A 170 14.69 -4.40 -15.95
N TYR A 171 14.11 -4.23 -17.14
CA TYR A 171 13.07 -5.10 -17.70
C TYR A 171 13.68 -6.36 -18.34
#